data_AF-A0A7S2AP68-F1
#
_entry.id   AF-A0A7S2AP68-F1
#
_cell.length_a   1.000
_cell.length_b   1.000
_cell.length_c   1.000
_cell.angle_alpha   90.00
_cell.angle_beta   90.00
_cell.angle_gamma   90.00
#
_symmetry.space_group_name_H-M   'P 1'
#
loop_
_entity.id
_entity.type
_entity.pdbx_description
1 polymer ?
#
loop_
_entity_poly.entity_id
_entity_poly.type
_entity_poly.pdbx_seq_one_letter_code
_entity_poly.pdbx_strand_id
1 'polypeptide(L)'
;VANQGAACARIAVEWAGATCTSCLRDDEIIKDVDDQESSACLSRSSADDVLVEERALFAAGRSDATTKLWRTTSRLFSDDARIEEVELSLPVSAWKRIVDNPAAEQYETGNITLISTGKHVSGVGIRPKGYYGSLRLCLLNMTTCQKLSYKIKITHSDKKARLLGLKRLQLHASSSDPTLMREKLSYSLWREMGVPAVRQIYADLYLRLIPDGAGGDVDVVATTSNSTTPTRYPLGVHLLTEVMDGRFTKTYDGAGGGDGTLLKE
;
A
#
# COMPACT_ATOMS: atom_id res chain seq x y z
N VAL A 1 -5.42 -19.26 4.70
CA VAL A 1 -5.19 -20.08 3.48
C VAL A 1 -6.02 -19.47 2.37
N ALA A 2 -5.35 -18.88 1.39
CA ALA A 2 -5.93 -17.93 0.45
C ALA A 2 -6.87 -18.60 -0.57
N ASN A 3 -7.96 -17.90 -0.90
CA ASN A 3 -8.99 -18.29 -1.88
C ASN A 3 -8.51 -18.21 -3.34
N GLN A 4 -7.18 -18.17 -3.58
CA GLN A 4 -6.58 -18.05 -4.92
C GLN A 4 -7.04 -19.19 -5.84
N GLY A 5 -7.24 -20.40 -5.31
CA GLY A 5 -7.73 -21.54 -6.10
C GLY A 5 -9.16 -21.37 -6.64
N ALA A 6 -10.05 -20.70 -5.91
CA ALA A 6 -11.47 -20.60 -6.29
C ALA A 6 -11.69 -19.62 -7.45
N ALA A 7 -10.99 -18.49 -7.45
CA ALA A 7 -11.08 -17.51 -8.54
C ALA A 7 -10.46 -18.04 -9.84
N CYS A 8 -9.28 -18.66 -9.76
CA CYS A 8 -8.62 -19.27 -10.92
C CYS A 8 -9.41 -20.46 -11.49
N ALA A 9 -10.01 -21.29 -10.64
CA ALA A 9 -10.86 -22.40 -11.08
C ALA A 9 -12.13 -21.90 -11.80
N ARG A 10 -12.70 -20.77 -11.36
CA ARG A 10 -13.84 -20.16 -12.06
C ARG A 10 -13.49 -19.67 -13.46
N ILE A 11 -12.31 -19.06 -13.64
CA ILE A 11 -11.85 -18.59 -14.96
C ILE A 11 -11.76 -19.76 -15.94
N ALA A 12 -11.27 -20.92 -15.50
CA ALA A 12 -11.18 -22.11 -16.37
C ALA A 12 -12.55 -22.61 -16.85
N VAL A 13 -13.59 -22.48 -16.02
CA VAL A 13 -14.96 -22.89 -16.37
C VAL A 13 -15.64 -21.84 -17.26
N GLU A 14 -15.47 -20.57 -16.96
CA GLU A 14 -16.15 -19.46 -17.64
C GLU A 14 -15.49 -19.10 -19.00
N TRP A 15 -14.19 -19.33 -19.14
CA TRP A 15 -13.38 -18.91 -20.29
C TRP A 15 -12.60 -20.08 -20.92
N ALA A 16 -13.32 -21.12 -21.38
CA ALA A 16 -12.79 -22.20 -22.23
C ALA A 16 -11.43 -22.80 -21.79
N GLY A 17 -11.24 -23.02 -20.49
CA GLY A 17 -9.99 -23.59 -19.94
C GLY A 17 -8.89 -22.57 -19.62
N ALA A 18 -9.19 -21.28 -19.63
CA ALA A 18 -8.25 -20.23 -19.22
C ALA A 18 -7.78 -20.41 -17.77
N THR A 19 -6.53 -20.09 -17.51
CA THR A 19 -5.93 -20.15 -16.17
C THR A 19 -5.67 -18.73 -15.67
N CYS A 20 -5.26 -18.59 -14.41
CA CYS A 20 -4.78 -17.31 -13.88
C CYS A 20 -3.50 -16.77 -14.55
N THR A 21 -2.92 -17.53 -15.47
CA THR A 21 -1.78 -17.11 -16.30
C THR A 21 -2.16 -16.94 -17.77
N SER A 22 -3.44 -17.10 -18.13
CA SER A 22 -3.93 -16.81 -19.47
C SER A 22 -3.93 -15.30 -19.70
N CYS A 23 -3.31 -14.86 -20.79
CA CYS A 23 -3.38 -13.48 -21.24
C CYS A 23 -4.49 -13.34 -22.30
N LEU A 24 -5.04 -12.13 -22.42
CA LEU A 24 -5.87 -11.76 -23.56
C LEU A 24 -5.01 -11.89 -24.81
N ARG A 25 -5.50 -12.63 -25.80
CA ARG A 25 -4.81 -12.72 -27.09
C ARG A 25 -5.13 -11.49 -27.92
N ASP A 26 -4.23 -11.12 -28.83
CA ASP A 26 -4.40 -9.94 -29.69
C ASP A 26 -5.71 -9.97 -30.50
N ASP A 27 -6.26 -11.15 -30.79
CA ASP A 27 -7.54 -11.34 -31.49
C ASP A 27 -8.78 -11.10 -30.60
N GLU A 28 -8.60 -10.98 -29.28
CA GLU A 28 -9.65 -10.67 -28.29
C GLU A 28 -9.71 -9.17 -27.96
N ILE A 29 -8.76 -8.36 -28.45
CA ILE A 29 -8.73 -6.90 -28.33
C ILE A 29 -9.20 -6.29 -29.66
N ILE A 30 -10.14 -5.34 -29.63
CA ILE A 30 -10.59 -4.61 -30.83
C ILE A 30 -9.38 -3.87 -31.42
N LYS A 31 -8.84 -4.40 -32.52
CA LYS A 31 -7.66 -3.84 -33.19
C LYS A 31 -8.06 -2.63 -34.02
N ASP A 32 -7.75 -1.45 -33.53
CA ASP A 32 -7.49 -0.30 -34.40
C ASP A 32 -5.99 0.00 -34.34
N VAL A 33 -5.34 -0.11 -35.49
CA VAL A 33 -3.96 0.27 -35.83
C VAL A 33 -2.83 -0.75 -35.53
N ASP A 34 -2.49 -1.52 -36.57
CA ASP A 34 -1.13 -1.76 -37.12
C ASP A 34 0.08 -2.08 -36.22
N ASP A 35 -0.10 -2.75 -35.08
CA ASP A 35 1.05 -3.31 -34.33
C ASP A 35 1.31 -4.77 -34.72
N GLN A 36 2.32 -4.96 -35.57
CA GLN A 36 2.95 -6.26 -35.84
C GLN A 36 3.78 -6.71 -34.63
N GLU A 37 3.68 -8.01 -34.33
CA GLU A 37 4.53 -8.81 -33.44
C GLU A 37 4.38 -8.60 -31.92
N SER A 38 3.42 -9.30 -31.33
CA SER A 38 3.53 -9.81 -29.96
C SER A 38 2.89 -11.20 -29.86
N SER A 39 3.36 -12.17 -30.65
CA SER A 39 2.84 -13.56 -30.65
C SER A 39 3.19 -14.37 -29.39
N ALA A 40 3.82 -13.76 -28.39
CA ALA A 40 4.14 -14.39 -27.12
C ALA A 40 3.48 -13.59 -26.00
N CYS A 41 2.60 -14.23 -25.25
CA CYS A 41 2.18 -13.75 -23.94
C CYS A 41 3.44 -13.60 -23.09
N LEU A 42 4.01 -12.40 -23.04
CA LEU A 42 5.08 -12.09 -22.10
C LEU A 42 4.43 -12.15 -20.71
N SER A 43 4.58 -13.27 -20.03
CA SER A 43 4.20 -13.40 -18.62
C SER A 43 5.15 -12.55 -17.78
N ARG A 44 4.97 -11.23 -17.82
CA ARG A 44 5.69 -10.30 -16.95
C ARG A 44 5.04 -10.39 -15.58
N SER A 45 5.83 -10.78 -14.58
CA SER A 45 5.43 -10.64 -13.19
C SER A 45 5.64 -9.20 -12.74
N SER A 46 4.99 -8.79 -11.65
CA SER A 46 5.28 -7.49 -11.02
C SER A 46 6.75 -7.34 -10.63
N ALA A 47 7.45 -8.45 -10.37
CA ALA A 47 8.89 -8.43 -10.11
C ALA A 47 9.70 -8.10 -11.37
N ASP A 48 9.28 -8.61 -12.53
CA ASP A 48 9.88 -8.25 -13.82
C ASP A 48 9.66 -6.77 -14.14
N ASP A 49 8.46 -6.26 -13.84
CA ASP A 49 8.14 -4.84 -14.03
C ASP A 49 9.01 -3.93 -13.15
N VAL A 50 9.26 -4.33 -11.89
CA VAL A 50 10.20 -3.61 -11.01
C VAL A 50 11.61 -3.62 -11.59
N LEU A 51 12.07 -4.72 -12.21
CA LEU A 51 13.40 -4.76 -12.84
C LEU A 51 13.49 -3.88 -14.09
N VAL A 52 12.43 -3.82 -14.89
CA VAL A 52 12.34 -2.92 -16.06
C VAL A 52 12.32 -1.47 -15.60
N GLU A 53 11.49 -1.13 -14.62
CA GLU A 53 11.42 0.20 -14.01
C GLU A 53 12.77 0.61 -13.44
N GLU A 54 13.45 -0.29 -12.72
CA GLU A 54 14.78 -0.02 -12.15
C GLU A 54 15.80 0.32 -13.25
N ARG A 55 15.82 -0.42 -14.36
CA ARG A 55 16.72 -0.15 -15.49
C ARG A 55 16.40 1.17 -16.18
N ALA A 56 15.11 1.52 -16.29
CA ALA A 56 14.67 2.77 -16.88
C ALA A 56 15.06 3.98 -16.02
N LEU A 57 14.90 3.88 -14.70
CA LEU A 57 15.23 4.96 -13.75
C LEU A 57 16.73 5.12 -13.51
N PHE A 58 17.44 4.00 -13.37
CA PHE A 58 18.85 3.97 -13.04
C PHE A 58 19.58 3.31 -14.20
N ALA A 59 19.94 4.11 -15.21
CA ALA A 59 20.74 3.67 -16.37
C ALA A 59 21.82 2.66 -15.95
N ALA A 60 21.95 1.56 -16.69
CA ALA A 60 22.70 0.36 -16.31
C ALA A 60 24.05 0.71 -15.66
N GLY A 61 24.13 0.59 -14.33
CA GLY A 61 25.39 0.66 -13.57
C GLY A 61 25.54 1.80 -12.55
N ARG A 62 24.58 2.72 -12.38
CA ARG A 62 24.65 3.68 -11.26
C ARG A 62 24.23 3.05 -9.93
N SER A 63 25.21 2.57 -9.18
CA SER A 63 25.05 2.17 -7.77
C SER A 63 25.31 3.37 -6.86
N ASP A 64 24.32 4.23 -6.69
CA ASP A 64 24.38 5.32 -5.71
C ASP A 64 23.43 5.07 -4.51
N ALA A 65 23.44 6.00 -3.55
CA ALA A 65 22.57 5.93 -2.38
C ALA A 65 21.07 5.96 -2.74
N THR A 66 20.73 6.54 -3.89
CA THR A 66 19.36 6.68 -4.40
C THR A 66 18.84 5.35 -4.91
N THR A 67 19.61 4.64 -5.76
CA THR A 67 19.28 3.30 -6.25
C THR A 67 19.12 2.32 -5.08
N LYS A 68 20.01 2.39 -4.08
CA LYS A 68 19.91 1.54 -2.88
C LYS A 68 18.65 1.83 -2.07
N LEU A 69 18.30 3.11 -1.88
CA LEU A 69 17.08 3.51 -1.18
C LEU A 69 15.84 3.05 -1.95
N TRP A 70 15.81 3.26 -3.27
CA TRP A 70 14.72 2.84 -4.14
C TRP A 70 14.50 1.33 -4.02
N ARG A 71 15.53 0.50 -4.24
CA ARG A 71 15.46 -0.97 -4.07
C ARG A 71 14.95 -1.37 -2.69
N THR A 72 15.42 -0.71 -1.64
CA THR A 72 15.00 -1.00 -0.26
C THR A 72 13.50 -0.75 -0.07
N THR A 73 13.00 0.37 -0.60
CA THR A 73 11.58 0.73 -0.54
C THR A 73 10.71 -0.12 -1.46
N SER A 74 11.21 -0.56 -2.63
CA SER A 74 10.47 -1.39 -3.60
C SER A 74 10.10 -2.76 -3.04
N ARG A 75 10.88 -3.29 -2.07
CA ARG A 75 10.65 -4.62 -1.48
C ARG A 75 9.25 -4.81 -0.90
N LEU A 76 8.61 -3.73 -0.44
CA LEU A 76 7.24 -3.80 0.07
C LEU A 76 6.21 -4.02 -1.05
N PHE A 77 6.50 -3.54 -2.25
CA PHE A 77 5.58 -3.40 -3.37
C PHE A 77 5.92 -4.27 -4.59
N SER A 78 6.94 -5.11 -4.50
CA SER A 78 7.48 -5.85 -5.67
C SER A 78 6.67 -7.08 -6.09
N ASP A 79 5.65 -7.44 -5.32
CA ASP A 79 4.86 -8.65 -5.53
C ASP A 79 3.38 -8.33 -5.34
N ASP A 80 2.71 -8.11 -6.47
CA ASP A 80 1.30 -7.73 -6.55
C ASP A 80 0.35 -8.90 -6.24
N ALA A 81 0.84 -10.15 -6.23
CA ALA A 81 0.05 -11.34 -5.91
C ALA A 81 -0.11 -11.56 -4.39
N ARG A 82 0.77 -10.95 -3.59
CA ARG A 82 0.71 -10.98 -2.12
C ARG A 82 -0.22 -9.90 -1.58
N ILE A 83 -1.01 -10.29 -0.57
CA ILE A 83 -1.68 -9.36 0.33
C ILE A 83 -0.79 -9.23 1.57
N GLU A 84 -0.31 -8.02 1.83
CA GLU A 84 0.51 -7.74 3.00
C GLU A 84 -0.36 -7.75 4.27
N GLU A 85 0.17 -8.20 5.40
CA GLU A 85 -0.54 -8.07 6.68
C GLU A 85 0.07 -6.93 7.49
N VAL A 86 -0.75 -5.93 7.80
CA VAL A 86 -0.32 -4.73 8.53
C VAL A 86 -1.07 -4.65 9.85
N GLU A 87 -0.34 -4.57 10.96
CA GLU A 87 -0.90 -4.31 12.27
C GLU A 87 -0.56 -2.90 12.74
N LEU A 88 -1.58 -2.17 13.19
CA LEU A 88 -1.45 -0.92 13.91
C LEU A 88 -1.74 -1.19 15.39
N SER A 89 -0.80 -0.83 16.26
CA SER A 89 -0.98 -0.99 17.70
C SER A 89 -1.05 0.37 18.38
N LEU A 90 -2.13 0.63 19.12
CA LEU A 90 -2.41 1.94 19.73
C LEU A 90 -2.90 1.76 21.18
N PRO A 91 -2.56 2.68 22.10
CA PRO A 91 -3.25 2.79 23.37
C PRO A 91 -4.76 2.96 23.19
N VAL A 92 -5.57 2.40 24.08
CA VAL A 92 -7.04 2.53 24.05
C VAL A 92 -7.45 4.01 24.04
N SER A 93 -6.84 4.84 24.87
CA SER A 93 -7.11 6.29 24.90
C SER A 93 -6.76 7.01 23.60
N ALA A 94 -5.69 6.58 22.91
CA ALA A 94 -5.28 7.13 21.62
C ALA A 94 -6.26 6.76 20.51
N TRP A 95 -6.68 5.49 20.46
CA TRP A 95 -7.73 5.07 19.54
C TRP A 95 -9.03 5.83 19.79
N LYS A 96 -9.42 6.02 21.06
CA LYS A 96 -10.60 6.81 21.43
C LYS A 96 -10.54 8.25 20.86
N ARG A 97 -9.40 8.93 20.98
CA ARG A 97 -9.22 10.28 20.40
C ARG A 97 -9.36 10.30 18.87
N ILE A 98 -8.83 9.28 18.20
CA ILE A 98 -9.00 9.11 16.74
C ILE A 98 -10.48 8.99 16.37
N VAL A 99 -11.24 8.14 17.07
CA VAL A 99 -12.65 7.88 16.71
C VAL A 99 -13.62 8.96 17.17
N ASP A 100 -13.31 9.69 18.26
CA ASP A 100 -14.15 10.76 18.78
C ASP A 100 -14.19 11.98 17.84
N ASN A 101 -13.07 12.31 17.19
CA ASN A 101 -13.01 13.43 16.24
C ASN A 101 -12.02 13.16 15.09
N PRO A 102 -12.33 12.23 14.18
CA PRO A 102 -11.40 11.89 13.10
C PRO A 102 -11.21 13.02 12.09
N ALA A 103 -12.13 13.99 11.98
CA ALA A 103 -11.97 15.18 11.14
C ALA A 103 -10.88 16.15 11.64
N ALA A 104 -10.42 16.02 12.89
CA ALA A 104 -9.32 16.83 13.40
C ALA A 104 -7.98 16.52 12.71
N GLU A 105 -7.87 15.37 12.02
CA GLU A 105 -6.65 14.90 11.37
C GLU A 105 -5.41 14.89 12.28
N GLN A 106 -5.61 14.68 13.58
CA GLN A 106 -4.54 14.65 14.56
C GLN A 106 -3.84 13.29 14.55
N TYR A 107 -2.51 13.33 14.62
CA TYR A 107 -1.71 12.12 14.75
C TYR A 107 -1.68 11.68 16.21
N GLU A 108 -2.04 10.42 16.42
CA GLU A 108 -1.83 9.73 17.68
C GLU A 108 -0.64 8.79 17.58
N THR A 109 0.11 8.68 18.68
CA THR A 109 1.28 7.80 18.74
C THR A 109 0.84 6.35 18.90
N GLY A 110 1.38 5.50 18.04
CA GLY A 110 1.24 4.05 18.11
C GLY A 110 2.43 3.36 17.45
N ASN A 111 2.26 2.10 17.10
CA ASN A 111 3.27 1.27 16.46
C ASN A 111 2.70 0.68 15.16
N ILE A 112 3.58 0.35 14.23
CA ILE A 112 3.24 -0.39 13.00
C ILE A 112 4.11 -1.64 12.89
N THR A 113 3.47 -2.75 12.51
CA THR A 113 4.15 -4.01 12.22
C THR A 113 3.71 -4.54 10.87
N LEU A 114 4.67 -4.87 10.00
CA LEU A 114 4.45 -5.68 8.81
C LEU A 114 4.64 -7.14 9.20
N ILE A 115 3.56 -7.92 9.22
CA ILE A 115 3.58 -9.27 9.80
C ILE A 115 4.37 -10.24 8.93
N SER A 116 4.26 -10.12 7.61
CA SER A 116 4.96 -11.02 6.68
C SER A 116 6.49 -10.92 6.78
N THR A 117 7.00 -9.72 7.10
CA THR A 117 8.44 -9.43 7.17
C THR A 117 8.97 -9.31 8.61
N GLY A 118 8.08 -9.32 9.60
CA GLY A 118 8.41 -9.03 11.01
C GLY A 118 8.94 -7.61 11.25
N LYS A 119 8.82 -6.69 10.28
CA LYS A 119 9.33 -5.33 10.43
C LYS A 119 8.42 -4.51 11.35
N HIS A 120 8.97 -4.09 12.47
CA HIS A 120 8.28 -3.30 13.48
C HIS A 120 8.91 -1.91 13.61
N VAL A 121 8.08 -0.87 13.76
CA VAL A 121 8.51 0.48 14.14
C VAL A 121 7.56 1.02 15.19
N SER A 122 8.12 1.40 16.33
CA SER A 122 7.41 2.04 17.43
C SER A 122 7.40 3.56 17.30
N GLY A 123 6.46 4.21 17.98
CA GLY A 123 6.37 5.68 18.00
C GLY A 123 6.02 6.30 16.65
N VAL A 124 5.25 5.59 15.82
CA VAL A 124 4.72 6.12 14.57
C VAL A 124 3.45 6.93 14.84
N GLY A 125 3.21 7.93 14.00
CA GLY A 125 2.01 8.74 14.07
C GLY A 125 0.93 8.12 13.20
N ILE A 126 -0.23 7.86 13.76
CA ILE A 126 -1.37 7.26 13.08
C ILE A 126 -2.51 8.27 13.10
N ARG A 127 -3.08 8.55 11.94
CA ARG A 127 -4.29 9.38 11.85
C ARG A 127 -5.23 8.89 10.77
N PRO A 128 -6.54 9.14 10.91
CA PRO A 128 -7.47 9.01 9.81
C PRO A 128 -7.12 10.00 8.68
N LYS A 129 -7.45 9.61 7.46
CA LYS A 129 -7.29 10.38 6.23
C LYS A 129 -8.61 10.37 5.47
N GLY A 130 -9.01 11.53 4.96
CA GLY A 130 -10.17 11.66 4.07
C GLY A 130 -10.85 13.00 4.23
N TYR A 131 -11.76 13.32 3.31
CA TYR A 131 -12.56 14.53 3.35
C TYR A 131 -14.00 14.21 2.89
N TYR A 132 -14.63 15.09 2.10
CA TYR A 132 -15.89 14.81 1.40
C TYR A 132 -15.77 13.50 0.60
N GLY A 133 -16.76 12.61 0.71
CA GLY A 133 -16.77 11.31 0.02
C GLY A 133 -16.24 10.12 0.82
N SER A 134 -15.52 10.33 1.94
CA SER A 134 -15.01 9.23 2.77
C SER A 134 -15.19 9.50 4.26
N LEU A 135 -14.42 10.44 4.81
CA LEU A 135 -14.43 10.73 6.24
C LEU A 135 -15.57 11.68 6.63
N ARG A 136 -15.77 12.76 5.88
CA ARG A 136 -16.74 13.81 6.24
C ARG A 136 -18.19 13.36 6.07
N LEU A 137 -18.51 12.57 5.04
CA LEU A 137 -19.87 12.02 4.85
C LEU A 137 -20.22 10.99 5.93
N CYS A 138 -19.22 10.22 6.37
CA CYS A 138 -19.32 9.35 7.53
C CYS A 138 -19.67 10.16 8.79
N LEU A 139 -18.91 11.22 9.10
CA LEU A 139 -19.13 12.01 10.31
C LEU A 139 -20.44 12.81 10.33
N LEU A 140 -21.01 13.08 9.15
CA LEU A 140 -22.32 13.73 9.00
C LEU A 140 -23.49 12.73 9.01
N ASN A 141 -23.25 11.45 9.33
CA ASN A 141 -24.23 10.35 9.27
C ASN A 141 -24.91 10.18 7.90
N MET A 142 -24.27 10.65 6.82
CA MET A 142 -24.78 10.51 5.46
C MET A 142 -24.38 9.16 4.84
N THR A 143 -23.38 8.49 5.40
CA THR A 143 -22.90 7.15 5.02
C THR A 143 -22.43 6.40 6.26
N THR A 144 -22.53 5.06 6.29
CA THR A 144 -22.00 4.27 7.40
C THR A 144 -20.46 4.34 7.47
N CYS A 145 -19.93 4.71 8.63
CA CYS A 145 -18.49 4.77 8.92
C CYS A 145 -17.88 3.37 9.10
N GLN A 146 -17.93 2.53 8.07
CA GLN A 146 -17.48 1.14 8.22
C GLN A 146 -15.95 1.00 8.14
N LYS A 147 -15.29 1.85 7.34
CA LYS A 147 -13.87 1.70 7.01
C LYS A 147 -13.23 3.04 6.66
N LEU A 148 -12.17 3.41 7.37
CA LEU A 148 -11.47 4.68 7.19
C LEU A 148 -10.11 4.45 6.54
N SER A 149 -9.65 5.42 5.75
CA SER A 149 -8.27 5.46 5.29
C SER A 149 -7.36 6.00 6.39
N TYR A 150 -6.11 5.58 6.42
CA TYR A 150 -5.13 6.01 7.41
C TYR A 150 -3.88 6.59 6.76
N LYS A 151 -3.27 7.57 7.43
CA LYS A 151 -1.93 8.06 7.10
C LYS A 151 -1.00 7.71 8.26
N ILE A 152 0.08 7.01 7.93
CA ILE A 152 1.08 6.58 8.90
C ILE A 152 2.32 7.43 8.70
N LYS A 153 2.74 8.14 9.74
CA LYS A 153 3.99 8.91 9.78
C LYS A 153 5.00 8.12 10.60
N ILE A 154 5.88 7.39 9.92
CA ILE A 154 6.95 6.61 10.54
C ILE A 154 7.87 7.51 11.37
N THR A 155 8.11 8.73 10.89
CA THR A 155 8.98 9.71 11.56
C THR A 155 8.24 10.60 12.57
N HIS A 156 7.27 10.06 13.31
CA HIS A 156 6.47 10.86 14.24
C HIS A 156 7.25 11.17 15.52
N SER A 157 7.63 10.14 16.28
CA SER A 157 8.43 10.31 17.51
C SER A 157 9.93 10.41 17.23
N ASP A 158 10.45 9.67 16.24
CA ASP A 158 11.85 9.75 15.81
C ASP A 158 11.98 10.20 14.33
N LYS A 159 12.66 11.32 14.08
CA LYS A 159 12.89 11.85 12.73
C LYS A 159 13.77 10.93 11.86
N LYS A 160 14.58 10.07 12.48
CA LYS A 160 15.49 9.13 11.80
C LYS A 160 14.84 7.78 11.49
N ALA A 161 13.77 7.39 12.19
CA ALA A 161 13.04 6.14 11.96
C ALA A 161 12.62 5.95 10.50
N ARG A 162 12.72 4.71 10.01
CA ARG A 162 12.33 4.31 8.66
C ARG A 162 11.69 2.93 8.69
N LEU A 163 10.68 2.73 7.86
CA LEU A 163 10.11 1.42 7.56
C LEU A 163 10.49 1.07 6.13
N LEU A 164 11.46 0.16 5.96
CA LEU A 164 12.02 -0.18 4.64
C LEU A 164 12.50 1.06 3.84
N GLY A 165 13.04 2.07 4.53
CA GLY A 165 13.46 3.33 3.92
C GLY A 165 12.36 4.40 3.79
N LEU A 166 11.10 4.04 4.03
CA LEU A 166 9.96 4.95 3.95
C LEU A 166 9.79 5.76 5.25
N LYS A 167 9.38 7.02 5.09
CA LYS A 167 9.04 7.93 6.20
C LYS A 167 7.54 7.99 6.49
N ARG A 168 6.73 7.65 5.48
CA ARG A 168 5.27 7.73 5.53
C ARG A 168 4.67 6.65 4.64
N LEU A 169 3.47 6.22 4.99
CA LEU A 169 2.63 5.29 4.24
C LEU A 169 1.18 5.80 4.27
N GLN A 170 0.39 5.37 3.31
CA GLN A 170 -1.06 5.58 3.32
C GLN A 170 -1.77 4.24 3.12
N LEU A 171 -2.86 4.05 3.85
CA LEU A 171 -3.75 2.89 3.74
C LEU A 171 -5.10 3.41 3.27
N HIS A 172 -5.42 3.15 2.01
CA HIS A 172 -6.63 3.64 1.38
C HIS A 172 -7.75 2.61 1.54
N ALA A 173 -8.87 3.04 2.14
CA ALA A 173 -10.04 2.18 2.34
C ALA A 173 -10.76 1.85 1.03
N SER A 174 -10.59 2.68 0.00
CA SER A 174 -11.26 2.59 -1.31
C SER A 174 -12.78 2.40 -1.18
N SER A 175 -13.41 3.00 -0.16
CA SER A 175 -14.80 2.73 0.22
C SER A 175 -15.83 3.14 -0.84
N SER A 176 -15.50 4.09 -1.71
CA SER A 176 -16.34 4.51 -2.84
C SER A 176 -16.16 3.66 -4.09
N ASP A 177 -15.22 2.71 -4.09
CA ASP A 177 -14.89 1.85 -5.22
C ASP A 177 -15.33 0.41 -4.94
N PRO A 178 -16.46 -0.06 -5.51
CA PRO A 178 -16.94 -1.43 -5.32
C PRO A 178 -15.94 -2.53 -5.71
N THR A 179 -14.97 -2.23 -6.57
CA THR A 179 -13.96 -3.22 -7.00
C THR A 179 -12.69 -3.15 -6.15
N LEU A 180 -12.50 -2.07 -5.38
CA LEU A 180 -11.26 -1.73 -4.68
C LEU A 180 -10.02 -1.60 -5.58
N MET A 181 -10.18 -1.72 -6.91
CA MET A 181 -9.11 -1.92 -7.88
C MET A 181 -8.82 -0.68 -8.72
N ARG A 182 -9.74 0.27 -8.83
CA ARG A 182 -9.59 1.40 -9.77
C ARG A 182 -8.34 2.21 -9.45
N GLU A 183 -8.10 2.52 -8.17
CA GLU A 183 -6.91 3.26 -7.76
C GLU A 183 -5.61 2.47 -8.04
N LYS A 184 -5.59 1.16 -7.74
CA LYS A 184 -4.45 0.28 -8.02
C LYS A 184 -4.11 0.23 -9.51
N LEU A 185 -5.13 -0.02 -10.35
CA LEU A 185 -4.97 -0.15 -11.79
C LEU A 185 -4.50 1.17 -12.43
N SER A 186 -5.06 2.30 -12.00
CA SER A 186 -4.63 3.62 -12.49
C SER A 186 -3.16 3.90 -12.22
N TYR A 187 -2.69 3.67 -10.98
CA TYR A 187 -1.27 3.87 -10.67
C TYR A 187 -0.36 2.89 -11.42
N SER A 188 -0.77 1.63 -11.56
CA SER A 188 0.01 0.65 -12.33
C SER A 188 0.09 1.01 -13.82
N LEU A 189 -1.03 1.44 -14.42
CA LEU A 189 -1.05 1.92 -15.81
C LEU A 189 -0.13 3.14 -16.00
N TRP A 190 -0.17 4.11 -15.08
CA TRP A 190 0.73 5.27 -15.14
C TRP A 190 2.20 4.85 -15.08
N ARG A 191 2.57 3.93 -14.18
CA ARG A 191 3.96 3.43 -14.13
C ARG A 191 4.36 2.71 -15.42
N GLU A 192 3.49 1.90 -16.01
CA GLU A 192 3.79 1.20 -17.27
C GLU A 192 3.96 2.18 -18.45
N MET A 193 3.23 3.31 -18.44
CA MET A 193 3.42 4.40 -19.41
C MET A 193 4.65 5.27 -19.11
N GLY A 194 5.47 4.93 -18.12
CA GLY A 194 6.63 5.74 -17.73
C GLY A 194 6.26 7.06 -17.03
N VAL A 195 5.04 7.15 -16.48
CA VAL A 195 4.62 8.28 -15.64
C VAL A 195 4.92 7.95 -14.19
N PRO A 196 5.63 8.81 -13.45
CA PRO A 196 5.88 8.61 -12.03
C PRO A 196 4.57 8.51 -11.24
N ALA A 197 4.28 7.33 -10.70
CA ALA A 197 3.09 7.05 -9.89
C ALA A 197 3.40 6.19 -8.67
N VAL A 198 2.58 6.27 -7.62
CA VAL A 198 2.90 5.64 -6.33
C VAL A 198 2.94 4.13 -6.48
N ARG A 199 3.94 3.50 -5.86
CA ARG A 199 3.93 2.05 -5.68
C ARG A 199 2.86 1.69 -4.66
N GLN A 200 2.19 0.57 -4.94
CA GLN A 200 1.01 0.13 -4.21
C GLN A 200 1.05 -1.39 -4.00
N ILE A 201 0.39 -1.86 -2.95
CA ILE A 201 0.07 -3.28 -2.72
C ILE A 201 -1.21 -3.36 -1.89
N TYR A 202 -1.96 -4.46 -1.96
CA TYR A 202 -3.06 -4.66 -1.02
C TYR A 202 -2.54 -5.10 0.35
N ALA A 203 -3.23 -4.67 1.40
CA ALA A 203 -2.90 -5.01 2.77
C ALA A 203 -4.13 -5.36 3.61
N ASP A 204 -4.12 -6.48 4.30
CA ASP A 204 -5.06 -6.75 5.39
C ASP A 204 -4.65 -5.98 6.64
N LEU A 205 -5.51 -5.04 7.05
CA LEU A 205 -5.24 -4.16 8.17
C LEU A 205 -5.84 -4.70 9.47
N TYR A 206 -5.03 -4.74 10.51
CA TYR A 206 -5.41 -5.13 11.87
C TYR A 206 -5.13 -4.01 12.86
N LEU A 207 -6.02 -3.84 13.83
CA LEU A 207 -5.85 -2.97 14.98
C LEU A 207 -5.62 -3.81 16.23
N ARG A 208 -4.55 -3.53 16.97
CA ARG A 208 -4.34 -4.04 18.33
C ARG A 208 -4.48 -2.89 19.32
N LEU A 209 -5.41 -3.02 20.26
CA LEU A 209 -5.55 -2.07 21.35
C LEU A 209 -4.67 -2.47 22.53
N ILE A 210 -3.83 -1.54 22.98
CA ILE A 210 -2.96 -1.69 24.15
C ILE A 210 -3.65 -1.02 25.35
N PRO A 211 -3.82 -1.70 26.49
CA PRO A 211 -4.33 -1.06 27.71
C PRO A 211 -3.51 0.16 28.09
N ASP A 212 -4.18 1.25 28.49
CA ASP A 212 -3.50 2.47 28.91
C ASP A 212 -2.61 2.19 30.15
N GLY A 213 -1.38 2.68 30.15
CA GLY A 213 -0.42 2.49 31.25
C GLY A 213 0.38 1.17 31.21
N ALA A 214 0.07 0.24 30.29
CA ALA A 214 0.97 -0.85 29.96
C ALA A 214 2.13 -0.29 29.11
N GLY A 215 3.31 -0.14 29.72
CA GLY A 215 4.50 0.41 29.06
C GLY A 215 4.74 -0.20 27.67
N GLY A 216 4.99 0.67 26.69
CA GLY A 216 5.04 0.34 25.28
C GLY A 216 6.20 -0.57 24.89
N ASP A 217 5.81 -1.71 24.32
CA ASP A 217 6.50 -2.62 23.38
C ASP A 217 5.95 -4.01 23.70
N VAL A 218 4.69 -4.25 23.30
CA VAL A 218 4.11 -5.60 23.37
C VAL A 218 4.79 -6.39 22.26
N ASP A 219 5.72 -7.26 22.64
CA ASP A 219 6.40 -8.18 21.72
C ASP A 219 5.38 -8.82 20.78
N VAL A 220 5.64 -8.72 19.48
CA VAL A 220 4.75 -9.17 18.41
C VAL A 220 4.54 -10.70 18.45
N VAL A 221 5.32 -11.42 19.27
CA VAL A 221 5.29 -12.89 19.39
C VAL A 221 5.22 -13.29 20.86
N ALA A 222 4.17 -14.04 21.20
CA ALA A 222 3.87 -14.76 22.45
C ALA A 222 2.89 -14.09 23.43
N THR A 223 1.69 -14.66 23.53
CA THR A 223 1.02 -14.83 24.84
C THR A 223 0.09 -16.05 24.78
N THR A 224 0.65 -17.20 25.13
CA THR A 224 -0.07 -18.33 25.73
C THR A 224 0.52 -18.47 27.13
N SER A 225 -0.23 -18.28 28.21
CA SER A 225 -1.23 -19.23 28.71
C SER A 225 -2.37 -18.55 29.48
N ASN A 226 -3.57 -19.11 29.34
CA ASN A 226 -4.86 -18.70 29.92
C ASN A 226 -5.44 -17.36 29.43
N SER A 227 -5.86 -17.38 28.15
CA SER A 227 -6.72 -16.44 27.41
C SER A 227 -6.55 -14.95 27.71
N THR A 228 -5.40 -14.43 27.32
CA THR A 228 -5.02 -13.00 27.33
C THR A 228 -4.34 -12.67 26.00
N THR A 229 -4.90 -13.12 24.88
CA THR A 229 -4.43 -12.70 23.56
C THR A 229 -4.86 -11.24 23.35
N PRO A 230 -3.95 -10.29 23.06
CA PRO A 230 -4.34 -8.93 22.71
C PRO A 230 -5.31 -9.01 21.52
N THR A 231 -6.54 -8.56 21.72
CA THR A 231 -7.59 -8.67 20.69
C THR A 231 -7.14 -7.89 19.45
N ARG A 232 -6.81 -8.62 18.38
CA ARG A 232 -6.66 -8.06 17.04
C ARG A 232 -8.05 -7.87 16.45
N TYR A 233 -8.36 -6.64 16.06
CA TYR A 233 -9.57 -6.29 15.34
C TYR A 233 -9.24 -6.15 13.86
N PRO A 234 -9.85 -6.94 12.96
CA PRO A 234 -9.69 -6.73 11.53
C PRO A 234 -10.37 -5.42 11.12
N LEU A 235 -9.62 -4.53 10.47
CA LEU A 235 -10.13 -3.32 9.82
C LEU A 235 -10.39 -3.55 8.31
N GLY A 236 -9.95 -4.68 7.77
CA GLY A 236 -10.20 -5.13 6.40
C GLY A 236 -9.09 -4.77 5.40
N VAL A 237 -9.31 -5.12 4.13
CA VAL A 237 -8.35 -4.94 3.03
C VAL A 237 -8.19 -3.46 2.68
N HIS A 238 -7.00 -2.90 2.69
CA HIS A 238 -6.70 -1.54 2.25
C HIS A 238 -5.72 -1.57 1.08
N LEU A 239 -5.75 -0.55 0.23
CA LEU A 239 -4.65 -0.31 -0.71
C LEU A 239 -3.54 0.45 0.03
N LEU A 240 -2.44 -0.24 0.31
CA LEU A 240 -1.24 0.33 0.91
C LEU A 240 -0.42 1.01 -0.17
N THR A 241 -0.19 2.30 -0.04
CA THR A 241 0.66 3.06 -0.95
C THR A 241 1.83 3.67 -0.20
N GLU A 242 2.92 3.87 -0.94
CA GLU A 242 3.93 4.81 -0.48
C GLU A 242 3.42 6.26 -0.55
N VAL A 243 4.26 7.17 -0.05
CA VAL A 243 4.07 8.60 -0.21
C VAL A 243 5.29 9.16 -0.92
N MET A 244 5.11 9.61 -2.15
CA MET A 244 6.13 10.38 -2.84
C MET A 244 6.44 11.65 -2.05
N ASP A 245 7.72 11.90 -1.77
CA ASP A 245 8.19 13.17 -1.23
C ASP A 245 8.96 13.93 -2.33
N GLY A 246 9.26 15.21 -2.12
CA GLY A 246 9.96 16.03 -3.13
C GLY A 246 11.40 15.58 -3.46
N ARG A 247 11.90 14.47 -2.87
CA ARG A 247 13.12 13.82 -3.37
C ARG A 247 12.81 12.84 -4.49
N PHE A 248 11.63 12.22 -4.47
CA PHE A 248 11.19 11.32 -5.52
C PHE A 248 11.16 12.03 -6.88
N THR A 249 10.62 13.25 -6.95
CA THR A 249 10.63 14.06 -8.18
C THR A 249 12.04 14.37 -8.66
N LYS A 250 12.96 14.75 -7.75
CA LYS A 250 14.38 14.97 -8.10
C LYS A 250 15.10 13.70 -8.54
N THR A 251 14.72 12.55 -7.99
CA THR A 251 15.25 11.25 -8.39
C THR A 251 14.73 10.83 -9.75
N TYR A 252 13.47 11.12 -10.04
CA TYR A 252 12.80 10.73 -11.29
C TYR A 252 13.14 11.66 -12.46
N ASP A 253 13.14 12.98 -12.23
CA ASP A 253 13.37 13.99 -13.27
C ASP A 253 14.85 14.41 -13.38
N GLY A 254 15.74 13.82 -12.56
CA GLY A 254 17.16 14.15 -12.50
C GLY A 254 17.49 15.48 -11.80
N ALA A 255 18.77 15.86 -11.81
CA ALA A 255 19.34 16.97 -11.04
C ALA A 255 18.80 18.39 -11.41
N GLY A 256 17.82 18.50 -12.31
CA GLY A 256 17.22 19.76 -12.75
C GLY A 256 15.69 19.81 -12.73
N GLY A 257 14.97 18.81 -12.21
CA GLY A 257 13.51 18.72 -12.40
C GLY A 257 12.70 18.46 -11.13
N GLY A 258 11.61 19.22 -10.97
CA GLY A 258 10.52 18.98 -10.03
C GLY A 258 10.64 19.75 -8.71
N ASP A 259 9.87 20.82 -8.57
CA ASP A 259 9.62 21.55 -7.30
C ASP A 259 8.80 20.73 -6.28
N GLY A 260 8.52 19.45 -6.59
CA GLY A 260 7.69 18.56 -5.80
C GLY A 260 6.22 18.58 -6.19
N THR A 261 5.84 19.35 -7.23
CA THR A 261 4.54 19.28 -7.87
C THR A 261 4.64 18.42 -9.15
N LEU A 262 3.67 17.53 -9.35
CA LEU A 262 3.56 16.67 -10.54
C LEU A 262 3.12 17.47 -11.79
N LEU A 263 2.87 18.76 -11.66
CA LEU A 263 2.40 19.65 -12.71
C LEU A 263 3.35 20.85 -12.77
N LYS A 264 4.16 20.93 -13.82
CA LYS A 264 4.76 22.21 -14.22
C LYS A 264 3.62 23.18 -14.54
N GLU A 265 3.56 24.30 -13.85
CA GLU A 265 3.15 25.56 -14.49
C GLU A 265 4.36 26.17 -15.21
#